data_AF-A0A5C6AVG5-F1
#
_entry.id   AF-A0A5C6AVG5-F1
#
_cell.length_a   1.000
_cell.length_b   1.000
_cell.length_c   1.000
_cell.angle_alpha   90.00
_cell.angle_beta   90.00
_cell.angle_gamma   90.00
#
_symmetry.space_group_name_H-M   'P 1'
#
loop_
_entity.id
_entity.type
_entity.pdbx_description
1 polymer ?
#
loop_
_entity_poly.entity_id
_entity_poly.type
_entity_poly.pdbx_seq_one_letter_code
_entity_poly.pdbx_strand_id
1 'polypeptide(L)' 'MTADWFYMSEGWFQRGKRVGPITEQDLLLRIDQGKIQPETLLQSHKTRDRWVPMSTVGPAMARWLESHPSEEKRLS' A
#
# COMPACT_ATOMS: atom_id res chain seq x y z
N MET A 1 2.80 4.23 18.12
CA MET A 1 2.89 3.93 16.68
C MET A 1 3.52 5.11 16.00
N THR A 2 4.60 4.89 15.25
CA THR A 2 5.32 5.97 14.54
C THR A 2 4.70 6.12 13.15
N ALA A 3 4.51 7.36 12.71
CA ALA A 3 4.12 7.64 11.33
C ALA A 3 5.37 7.74 10.46
N ASP A 4 5.54 6.79 9.55
CA ASP A 4 6.75 6.63 8.74
C ASP A 4 6.48 6.07 7.34
N TRP A 5 5.23 5.68 7.06
CA TRP A 5 4.84 5.13 5.76
C TRP A 5 4.35 6.22 4.82
N PHE A 6 4.73 6.09 3.55
CA PHE A 6 4.22 6.87 2.45
C PHE A 6 3.68 5.94 1.37
N TYR A 7 2.67 6.40 0.62
CA TYR A 7 2.20 5.73 -0.59
C TYR A 7 1.98 6.73 -1.73
N MET A 8 2.02 6.24 -2.97
CA MET A 8 1.66 7.01 -4.16
C MET A 8 0.18 6.82 -4.48
N SER A 9 -0.61 7.88 -4.35
CA SER A 9 -2.01 7.90 -4.80
C SER A 9 -2.08 8.33 -6.26
N GLU A 10 -2.97 7.72 -7.04
CA GLU A 10 -3.37 8.30 -8.32
C GLU A 10 -4.12 9.60 -8.07
N GLY A 11 -3.67 10.68 -8.70
CA GLY A 11 -4.32 11.98 -8.64
C GLY A 11 -5.22 12.23 -9.84
N TRP A 12 -6.12 13.20 -9.71
CA TRP A 12 -6.83 13.77 -10.85
C TRP A 12 -5.80 14.38 -11.83
N PHE A 13 -5.81 13.96 -13.10
CA PHE A 13 -4.82 14.25 -14.16
C PHE A 13 -3.47 13.49 -14.11
N GLN A 14 -3.47 12.18 -13.83
CA GLN A 14 -2.30 11.29 -14.02
C GLN A 14 -1.01 11.65 -13.25
N ARG A 15 -1.04 12.67 -12.37
CA ARG A 15 0.09 12.98 -11.50
C ARG A 15 -0.04 12.19 -10.20
N GLY A 16 0.86 11.23 -10.01
CA GLY A 16 0.98 10.49 -8.75
C GLY A 16 1.28 11.47 -7.60
N LYS A 17 0.45 11.45 -6.55
CA LYS A 17 0.64 12.27 -5.35
C LYS A 17 1.21 11.40 -4.23
N ARG A 18 2.32 11.85 -3.64
CA ARG A 18 2.84 11.27 -2.40
C ARG A 18 1.91 11.60 -1.22
N VAL A 19 1.50 10.59 -0.48
CA VAL A 19 0.67 10.71 0.73
C VAL A 19 1.42 10.10 1.91
N GLY A 20 1.59 10.88 2.98
CA GLY A 20 2.27 10.46 4.21
C GLY A 20 2.99 11.61 4.93
N PRO A 21 3.67 11.35 6.05
CA PRO A 21 3.78 10.04 6.68
C PRO A 21 2.44 9.62 7.34
N ILE A 22 2.11 8.33 7.25
CA ILE A 22 0.99 7.70 7.94
C ILE A 22 1.50 6.58 8.85
N THR A 23 0.69 6.18 9.82
CA THR A 23 1.01 5.01 10.65
C THR A 23 0.85 3.72 9.86
N GLU A 24 1.48 2.65 10.33
CA GLU A 24 1.26 1.30 9.78
C GLU A 24 -0.21 0.87 9.89
N GLN A 25 -0.93 1.23 10.97
CA GLN A 25 -2.37 0.97 11.09
C GLN A 25 -3.18 1.69 10.00
N ASP A 26 -2.88 2.96 9.73
CA ASP A 26 -3.56 3.71 8.68
C ASP A 26 -3.27 3.13 7.29
N LEU A 27 -2.04 2.62 7.07
CA LEU A 27 -1.69 1.93 5.84
C LEU A 27 -2.56 0.68 5.64
N LEU A 28 -2.69 -0.16 6.67
CA LEU A 28 -3.53 -1.37 6.62
C LEU A 28 -5.01 -1.02 6.42
N LEU A 29 -5.52 0.00 7.10
CA LEU A 29 -6.90 0.48 6.91
C LEU A 29 -7.15 0.93 5.45
N ARG A 30 -6.15 1.53 4.80
CA ARG A 30 -6.26 1.94 3.39
C ARG A 30 -6.22 0.77 2.42
N ILE A 31 -5.46 -0.28 2.76
CA ILE A 31 -5.49 -1.56 2.04
C ILE A 31 -6.90 -2.15 2.14
N ASP A 32 -7.45 -2.26 3.35
CA ASP A 32 -8.81 -2.79 3.58
C ASP A 32 -9.90 -2.00 2.83
N GLN A 33 -9.68 -0.71 2.61
CA GLN A 33 -10.60 0.17 1.86
C GLN A 33 -10.42 0.09 0.33
N GLY A 34 -9.49 -0.72 -0.19
CA GLY A 34 -9.18 -0.80 -1.62
C GLY A 34 -8.46 0.45 -2.18
N LYS A 35 -7.95 1.34 -1.32
CA LYS A 35 -7.24 2.57 -1.75
C LYS A 35 -5.77 2.31 -2.11
N ILE A 36 -5.24 1.18 -1.66
CA ILE A 36 -3.87 0.74 -1.92
C ILE A 36 -3.98 -0.65 -2.56
N GLN A 37 -3.56 -0.72 -3.80
CA GLN A 37 -3.53 -1.95 -4.60
C GLN A 37 -2.12 -2.56 -4.61
N PRO A 38 -1.94 -3.83 -4.98
CA PRO A 38 -0.63 -4.50 -4.99
C PRO A 38 0.46 -3.74 -5.75
N GLU A 39 0.11 -3.03 -6.80
CA GLU A 39 0.99 -2.19 -7.63
C GLU A 39 1.28 -0.80 -7.04
N THR A 40 0.54 -0.38 -6.01
CA THR A 40 0.73 0.92 -5.36
C THR A 40 2.12 0.99 -4.75
N LEU A 41 2.87 2.04 -5.07
CA LEU A 41 4.22 2.23 -4.52
C LEU A 41 4.14 2.68 -3.06
N LEU A 42 4.86 1.98 -2.19
CA LEU A 42 5.04 2.28 -0.77
C LEU A 42 6.49 2.64 -0.46
N GLN A 43 6.70 3.49 0.55
CA GLN A 43 8.03 3.84 1.07
C GLN A 43 7.97 3.96 2.60
N SER A 44 8.98 3.44 3.29
CA SER A 44 9.24 3.68 4.71
C SER A 44 10.69 3.33 5.05
N HIS A 45 11.08 3.52 6.31
CA HIS A 45 12.37 3.01 6.79
C HIS A 45 12.48 1.49 6.63
N LYS A 46 11.35 0.75 6.73
CA LYS A 46 11.30 -0.71 6.53
C LYS A 46 11.57 -1.10 5.07
N THR A 47 11.34 -0.19 4.12
CA THR A 47 11.70 -0.38 2.70
C THR A 47 13.07 0.20 2.35
N ARG A 48 13.90 0.53 3.36
CA ARG A 48 15.20 1.22 3.19
C ARG A 48 15.03 2.51 2.38
N ASP A 49 13.96 3.24 2.66
CA ASP A 49 13.58 4.50 2.01
C ASP A 49 13.40 4.40 0.48
N ARG A 50 13.22 3.18 -0.05
CA ARG A 50 12.91 2.95 -1.47
C ARG A 50 11.42 2.86 -1.71
N TRP A 51 10.99 3.37 -2.86
CA TRP A 51 9.66 3.12 -3.40
C TRP A 51 9.60 1.70 -3.97
N VAL A 52 8.74 0.87 -3.40
CA VAL A 52 8.54 -0.52 -3.81
C VAL A 52 7.04 -0.80 -3.98
N PRO A 53 6.63 -1.67 -4.90
CA PRO A 53 5.23 -2.09 -5.00
C PRO A 53 4.74 -2.70 -3.69
N MET A 54 3.48 -2.43 -3.30
CA MET A 54 2.87 -3.00 -2.08
C MET A 54 2.96 -4.53 -2.04
N SER A 55 2.86 -5.20 -3.19
CA SER A 55 3.01 -6.65 -3.34
C SER A 55 4.34 -7.21 -2.83
N THR A 56 5.38 -6.37 -2.75
CA THR A 56 6.70 -6.76 -2.22
C THR A 56 6.80 -6.63 -0.70
N VAL A 57 5.80 -6.00 -0.06
CA VAL A 57 5.72 -5.81 1.39
C VAL A 57 4.86 -6.93 1.97
N GLY A 58 5.49 -8.00 2.44
CA GLY A 58 4.83 -9.24 2.89
C GLY A 58 3.60 -9.03 3.80
N PRO A 59 3.71 -8.29 4.93
CA PRO A 59 2.57 -8.04 5.81
C PRO A 59 1.41 -7.26 5.15
N ALA A 60 1.73 -6.33 4.26
CA ALA A 60 0.72 -5.56 3.53
C ALA A 60 0.00 -6.43 2.48
N MET A 61 0.76 -7.25 1.75
CA MET A 61 0.22 -8.17 0.77
C MET A 61 -0.66 -9.26 1.42
N ALA A 62 -0.24 -9.81 2.56
CA ALA A 62 -1.05 -10.76 3.33
C ALA A 62 -2.39 -10.14 3.74
N ARG A 63 -2.37 -8.88 4.23
CA ARG A 63 -3.59 -8.16 4.59
C ARG A 63 -4.51 -7.92 3.40
N TRP A 64 -3.95 -7.59 2.24
CA TRP A 64 -4.73 -7.39 1.02
C TRP A 64 -5.45 -8.68 0.59
N LEU A 65 -4.76 -9.83 0.62
CA LEU A 65 -5.36 -11.14 0.31
C LEU A 65 -6.50 -11.51 1.28
N GLU A 66 -6.33 -11.25 2.57
CA GLU A 66 -7.38 -11.47 3.59
C GLU A 66 -8.63 -10.62 3.35
N SER A 67 -8.44 -9.37 2.92
CA SER A 67 -9.53 -8.39 2.74
C SER A 67 -10.18 -8.45 1.34
N HIS A 68 -9.52 -9.07 0.35
CA HIS A 68 -9.96 -9.11 -1.06
C HIS A 68 -9.94 -10.54 -1.67
N PRO A 69 -10.65 -11.53 -1.08
CA PRO A 69 -10.56 -12.94 -1.49
C PRO A 69 -11.10 -13.22 -2.91
N SER A 70 -11.91 -12.33 -3.48
CA SER A 70 -12.41 -12.48 -4.85
C SER A 70 -11.36 -12.15 -5.92
N GLU A 71 -10.39 -11.30 -5.60
CA GLU A 71 -9.35 -10.84 -6.53
C GLU A 71 -8.14 -11.80 -6.57
N GLU A 72 -7.95 -12.62 -5.53
CA GLU A 72 -6.92 -13.67 -5.50
C GLU A 72 -7.07 -14.65 -6.68
N LYS A 73 -8.31 -15.02 -7.03
CA LYS A 73 -8.61 -15.91 -8.18
C LYS A 73 -8.22 -15.34 -9.54
N ARG A 74 -7.97 -14.03 -9.65
CA ARG A 74 -7.57 -13.38 -10.90
C ARG A 74 -6.05 -13.42 -11.12
N LEU A 75 -5.29 -13.62 -10.03
CA LEU A 75 -3.82 -13.63 -10.04
C LEU A 75 -3.21 -15.05 -10.03
N SER A 76 -4.03 -16.08 -9.79
CA SER A 76 -3.70 -17.52 -9.88
C SER A 76 -3.95 -18.08 -11.27
#